data_AF-A0A2D8ETQ5-F1
#
_entry.id   AF-A0A2D8ETQ5-F1
#
_cell.length_a   1.000
_cell.length_b   1.000
_cell.length_c   1.000
_cell.angle_alpha   90.00
_cell.angle_beta   90.00
_cell.angle_gamma   90.00
#
_symmetry.space_group_name_H-M   'P 1'
#
loop_
_entity.id
_entity.type
_entity.pdbx_description
1 polymer ?
#
loop_
_entity_poly.entity_id
_entity_poly.type
_entity_poly.pdbx_seq_one_letter_code
_entity_poly.pdbx_strand_id
1 'polypeptide(L)'
;MAHFAKINDNNVVLTILVVADKDTSNSEGVETESIGQAFLEKIANWPADKWIQTSYNTLRNKHLLGGTPFRGNFAGKGYTWDEANQIFWPEQPYPSWVKNTTTADWDAPHNNKPELDTTQESQNAAKTHDWIHKWDEDAYQADNNTGWVIVNNGV
;
A
#
# COMPACT_ATOMS: atom_id res chain seq x y z
N MET A 1 21.12 0.77 -4.09
CA MET A 1 20.72 1.39 -2.81
C MET A 1 19.49 0.69 -2.30
N ALA A 2 19.53 0.21 -1.07
CA ALA A 2 18.42 -0.47 -0.39
C ALA A 2 17.53 0.53 0.36
N HIS A 3 16.24 0.22 0.51
CA HIS A 3 15.33 1.03 1.33
C HIS A 3 14.91 0.23 2.57
N PHE A 4 14.88 0.89 3.73
CA PHE A 4 14.47 0.30 5.00
C PHE A 4 13.42 1.17 5.69
N ALA A 5 12.32 0.56 6.08
CA ALA A 5 11.26 1.17 6.85
C ALA A 5 11.55 1.03 8.35
N LYS A 6 11.61 2.15 9.06
CA LYS A 6 11.62 2.19 10.53
C LYS A 6 10.20 1.95 11.04
N ILE A 7 9.94 0.88 11.78
CA ILE A 7 8.63 0.63 12.39
C ILE A 7 8.66 0.84 13.91
N ASN A 8 7.51 1.16 14.49
CA ASN A 8 7.30 1.19 15.95
C ASN A 8 6.78 -0.17 16.47
N ASP A 9 6.45 -0.23 17.76
CA ASP A 9 5.96 -1.45 18.40
C ASP A 9 4.57 -1.89 17.93
N ASN A 10 3.80 -0.98 17.31
CA ASN A 10 2.53 -1.27 16.66
C ASN A 10 2.70 -1.60 15.17
N ASN A 11 3.93 -1.87 14.73
CA ASN A 11 4.28 -2.14 13.33
C ASN A 11 3.98 -0.99 12.36
N VAL A 12 3.80 0.24 12.84
CA VAL A 12 3.57 1.42 11.99
C VAL A 12 4.89 2.01 11.52
N VAL A 13 5.00 2.25 10.21
CA VAL A 13 6.15 2.87 9.56
C VAL A 13 6.26 4.35 9.95
N LEU A 14 7.36 4.71 10.61
CA LEU A 14 7.68 6.06 11.04
C LEU A 14 8.39 6.87 9.96
N THR A 15 9.33 6.22 9.25
CA THR A 15 10.13 6.81 8.17
C THR A 15 10.75 5.71 7.32
N ILE A 16 11.19 6.07 6.12
CA ILE A 16 11.99 5.22 5.24
C ILE A 16 13.37 5.86 5.12
N LEU A 17 14.42 5.04 5.25
CA LEU A 17 15.81 5.45 5.01
C LEU A 17 16.37 4.68 3.82
N VAL A 18 17.28 5.33 3.10
CA VAL A 18 18.01 4.72 2.00
C VAL A 18 19.42 4.39 2.48
N VAL A 19 19.83 3.13 2.29
CA VAL A 19 21.12 2.61 2.70
C VAL A 19 21.94 2.28 1.46
N ALA A 20 23.24 2.60 1.48
CA ALA A 20 24.14 2.28 0.39
C ALA A 20 24.39 0.77 0.33
N ASP A 21 24.58 0.22 -0.88
CA ASP A 21 24.73 -1.24 -1.08
C ASP A 21 25.92 -1.82 -0.30
N LYS A 22 27.01 -1.05 -0.17
CA LYS A 22 28.18 -1.44 0.64
C LYS A 22 27.85 -1.69 2.12
N ASP A 23 26.78 -1.07 2.63
CA ASP A 23 26.37 -1.13 4.03
C ASP A 23 25.21 -2.15 4.22
N THR A 24 24.85 -2.89 3.15
CA THR A 24 23.84 -3.96 3.17
C THR A 24 24.34 -5.26 2.57
N SER A 25 25.45 -5.26 1.82
CA SER A 25 26.02 -6.45 1.19
C SER A 25 26.91 -7.26 2.12
N ASN A 26 26.86 -8.59 1.96
CA ASN A 26 27.79 -9.52 2.61
C ASN A 26 29.17 -9.53 1.90
N SER A 27 30.09 -10.40 2.35
CA SER A 27 31.44 -10.52 1.78
C SER A 27 31.48 -10.93 0.30
N GLU A 28 30.37 -11.45 -0.24
CA GLU A 28 30.21 -11.84 -1.64
C GLU A 28 29.53 -10.73 -2.48
N GLY A 29 29.22 -9.58 -1.87
CA GLY A 29 28.52 -8.48 -2.53
C GLY A 29 27.00 -8.66 -2.59
N VAL A 30 26.44 -9.71 -2.00
CA VAL A 30 24.99 -9.99 -2.01
C VAL A 30 24.29 -9.19 -0.92
N GLU A 31 23.30 -8.40 -1.31
CA GLU A 31 22.45 -7.64 -0.39
C GLU A 31 21.77 -8.56 0.62
N THR A 32 21.92 -8.26 1.90
CA THR A 32 21.43 -9.07 3.01
C THR A 32 20.74 -8.15 4.03
N GLU A 33 19.43 -8.36 4.24
CA GLU A 33 18.58 -7.50 5.10
C GLU A 33 19.19 -7.30 6.50
N SER A 34 19.68 -8.36 7.14
CA SER A 34 20.25 -8.31 8.50
C SER A 34 21.51 -7.45 8.62
N ILE A 35 22.30 -7.30 7.54
CA ILE A 35 23.47 -6.42 7.52
C ILE A 35 23.01 -4.96 7.53
N GLY A 36 22.01 -4.63 6.70
CA GLY A 36 21.42 -3.29 6.68
C GLY A 36 20.72 -2.94 8.00
N GLN A 37 20.02 -3.90 8.61
CA GLN A 37 19.42 -3.76 9.94
C GLN A 37 20.46 -3.44 11.01
N ALA A 38 21.56 -4.21 11.08
CA ALA A 38 22.64 -3.98 12.04
C ALA A 38 23.35 -2.64 11.82
N PHE A 39 23.55 -2.24 10.56
CA PHE A 39 24.09 -0.93 10.23
C PHE A 39 23.20 0.20 10.73
N LEU A 40 21.89 0.11 10.47
CA LEU A 40 20.89 1.09 10.90
C LEU A 40 20.77 1.16 12.42
N GLU A 41 20.81 0.03 13.12
CA GLU A 41 20.83 -0.01 14.57
C GLU A 41 22.01 0.79 15.15
N LYS A 42 23.21 0.61 14.59
CA LYS A 42 24.42 1.32 15.02
C LYS A 42 24.33 2.84 14.83
N ILE A 43 23.76 3.30 13.71
CA ILE A 43 23.76 4.74 13.38
C ILE A 43 22.51 5.49 13.86
N ALA A 44 21.38 4.80 14.01
CA ALA A 44 20.09 5.39 14.34
C ALA A 44 19.60 5.03 15.76
N ASN A 45 20.32 4.16 16.49
CA ASN A 45 19.99 3.71 17.83
C ASN A 45 18.54 3.22 17.94
N TRP A 46 18.16 2.33 17.01
CA TRP A 46 16.83 1.74 16.92
C TRP A 46 16.96 0.24 16.63
N PRO A 47 16.18 -0.64 17.28
CA PRO A 47 16.39 -2.09 17.20
C PRO A 47 16.48 -2.60 15.76
N ALA A 48 17.45 -3.48 15.49
CA ALA A 48 17.72 -4.03 14.16
C ALA A 48 16.47 -4.67 13.53
N ASP A 49 15.71 -5.44 14.30
CA ASP A 49 14.46 -6.12 13.89
C ASP A 49 13.29 -5.17 13.56
N LYS A 50 13.41 -3.88 13.95
CA LYS A 50 12.43 -2.83 13.63
C LYS A 50 12.78 -2.06 12.35
N TRP A 51 13.78 -2.52 11.60
CA TRP A 51 14.10 -2.02 10.26
C TRP A 51 13.72 -3.06 9.22
N ILE A 52 12.64 -2.82 8.48
CA ILE A 52 12.15 -3.79 7.50
C ILE A 52 12.55 -3.32 6.11
N GLN A 53 13.28 -4.16 5.37
CA GLN A 53 13.66 -3.82 4.00
C GLN A 53 12.43 -3.74 3.10
N THR A 54 12.43 -2.80 2.17
CA THR A 54 11.36 -2.57 1.20
C THR A 54 11.93 -2.22 -0.17
N SER A 55 11.13 -2.38 -1.22
CA SER A 55 11.55 -2.09 -2.60
C SER A 55 10.71 -0.95 -3.18
N TYR A 56 11.37 0.14 -3.56
CA TYR A 56 10.75 1.27 -4.25
C TYR A 56 10.02 0.84 -5.54
N ASN A 57 10.50 -0.22 -6.18
CA ASN A 57 9.94 -0.74 -7.42
C ASN A 57 8.79 -1.73 -7.21
N THR A 58 8.22 -1.85 -6.01
CA THR A 58 7.10 -2.76 -5.74
C THR A 58 5.85 -1.99 -5.33
N LEU A 59 4.72 -2.24 -6.01
CA LEU A 59 3.42 -1.70 -5.65
C LEU A 59 2.33 -2.69 -6.08
N ARG A 60 1.32 -2.91 -5.21
CA ARG A 60 0.18 -3.81 -5.48
C ARG A 60 0.60 -5.21 -5.93
N ASN A 61 1.59 -5.75 -5.22
CA ASN A 61 2.24 -7.03 -5.48
C ASN A 61 2.79 -7.17 -6.90
N LYS A 62 3.21 -6.06 -7.52
CA LYS A 62 3.81 -6.02 -8.86
C LYS A 62 5.12 -5.26 -8.82
N HIS A 63 6.14 -5.79 -9.53
CA HIS A 63 7.38 -5.06 -9.74
C HIS A 63 7.23 -4.12 -10.94
N LEU A 64 7.49 -2.83 -10.75
CA LEU A 64 7.28 -1.78 -11.75
C LEU A 64 8.17 -1.94 -12.99
N LEU A 65 9.29 -2.64 -12.87
CA LEU A 65 10.22 -2.92 -13.97
C LEU A 65 10.22 -4.41 -14.43
N GLY A 66 9.21 -5.19 -14.05
CA GLY A 66 9.06 -6.58 -14.50
C GLY A 66 9.90 -7.64 -13.76
N GLY A 67 10.48 -7.30 -12.60
CA GLY A 67 11.15 -8.24 -11.71
C GLY A 67 10.20 -8.93 -10.71
N THR A 68 10.75 -9.49 -9.65
CA THR A 68 9.97 -10.08 -8.56
C THR A 68 9.54 -9.00 -7.57
N PRO A 69 8.24 -8.86 -7.25
CA PRO A 69 7.79 -7.92 -6.22
C PRO A 69 8.35 -8.30 -4.86
N PHE A 70 8.71 -7.31 -4.05
CA PHE A 70 9.21 -7.51 -2.70
C PHE A 70 8.34 -6.76 -1.69
N ARG A 71 7.87 -7.48 -0.67
CA ARG A 71 6.99 -7.00 0.41
C ARG A 71 5.61 -6.48 -0.02
N GLY A 72 5.11 -6.89 -1.18
CA GLY A 72 3.79 -6.51 -1.72
C GLY A 72 3.65 -5.04 -2.13
N ASN A 73 4.07 -4.11 -1.27
CA ASN A 73 4.10 -2.67 -1.49
C ASN A 73 5.42 -2.09 -0.99
N PHE A 74 5.86 -1.00 -1.61
CA PHE A 74 6.81 -0.09 -1.02
C PHE A 74 6.25 0.50 0.27
N ALA A 75 7.06 0.56 1.32
CA ALA A 75 6.65 1.14 2.59
C ALA A 75 6.39 2.64 2.45
N GLY A 76 5.24 3.11 2.92
CA GLY A 76 4.93 4.53 3.10
C GLY A 76 4.92 4.90 4.59
N LYS A 77 5.23 6.16 4.92
CA LYS A 77 5.02 6.64 6.29
C LYS A 77 3.55 6.48 6.68
N GLY A 78 3.29 5.93 7.88
CA GLY A 78 1.95 5.59 8.36
C GLY A 78 1.44 4.23 7.91
N TYR A 79 2.15 3.52 7.01
CA TYR A 79 1.76 2.17 6.63
C TYR A 79 1.97 1.21 7.80
N THR A 80 1.23 0.11 7.82
CA THR A 80 1.38 -0.95 8.81
C THR A 80 2.12 -2.14 8.21
N TRP A 81 3.15 -2.61 8.90
CA TRP A 81 3.85 -3.84 8.56
C TRP A 81 3.07 -5.07 9.02
N ASP A 82 2.71 -5.92 8.07
CA ASP A 82 2.06 -7.22 8.31
C ASP A 82 3.12 -8.31 8.18
N GLU A 83 3.63 -8.76 9.33
CA GLU A 83 4.67 -9.76 9.40
C GLU A 83 4.21 -11.13 8.88
N ALA A 84 2.94 -11.50 9.05
CA ALA A 84 2.45 -12.81 8.61
C ALA A 84 2.45 -12.93 7.08
N ASN A 85 2.00 -11.86 6.39
CA ASN A 85 1.95 -11.83 4.92
C ASN A 85 3.20 -11.21 4.30
N GLN A 86 4.07 -10.62 5.11
CA GLN A 86 5.24 -9.85 4.70
C GLN A 86 4.85 -8.68 3.77
N ILE A 87 3.78 -7.93 4.11
CA ILE A 87 3.24 -6.84 3.30
C ILE A 87 3.22 -5.51 4.07
N PHE A 88 3.59 -4.41 3.41
CA PHE A 88 3.27 -3.07 3.90
C PHE A 88 1.87 -2.65 3.46
N TRP A 89 1.01 -2.35 4.42
CA TRP A 89 -0.37 -1.95 4.16
C TRP A 89 -0.54 -0.44 4.27
N PRO A 90 -1.09 0.24 3.24
CA PRO A 90 -1.59 1.60 3.42
C PRO A 90 -2.73 1.62 4.45
N GLU A 91 -3.08 2.82 4.91
CA GLU A 91 -4.27 3.02 5.74
C GLU A 91 -5.49 2.37 5.08
N GLN A 92 -6.30 1.69 5.89
CA GLN A 92 -7.52 1.05 5.43
C GLN A 92 -8.50 2.12 4.95
N PRO A 93 -8.93 2.12 3.66
CA PRO A 93 -9.79 3.18 3.13
C PRO A 93 -11.15 3.26 3.83
N TYR A 94 -11.73 2.11 4.14
CA TYR A 94 -13.01 1.99 4.85
C TYR A 94 -13.00 0.75 5.76
N PRO A 95 -13.66 0.81 6.94
CA PRO A 95 -13.69 -0.30 7.89
C PRO A 95 -14.22 -1.62 7.30
N SER A 96 -15.14 -1.55 6.34
CA SER A 96 -15.68 -2.73 5.66
C SER A 96 -14.70 -3.39 4.68
N TRP A 97 -13.67 -2.68 4.20
CA TRP A 97 -12.76 -3.21 3.20
C TRP A 97 -11.79 -4.21 3.82
N VAL A 98 -11.53 -5.30 3.10
CA VAL A 98 -10.70 -6.40 3.59
C VAL A 98 -9.36 -6.44 2.86
N LYS A 99 -8.33 -6.94 3.53
CA LYS A 99 -7.00 -7.14 2.93
C LYS A 99 -7.08 -8.21 1.84
N ASN A 100 -6.67 -7.88 0.62
CA ASN A 100 -6.36 -8.86 -0.41
C ASN A 100 -4.84 -9.05 -0.49
N THR A 101 -4.35 -10.11 0.17
CA THR A 101 -2.91 -10.42 0.21
C THR A 101 -2.33 -10.83 -1.14
N THR A 102 -3.17 -11.20 -2.11
CA THR A 102 -2.73 -11.55 -3.47
C THR A 102 -2.37 -10.30 -4.27
N THR A 103 -3.15 -9.23 -4.11
CA THR A 103 -2.93 -7.95 -4.79
C THR A 103 -2.19 -6.93 -3.93
N ALA A 104 -1.97 -7.22 -2.65
CA ALA A 104 -1.47 -6.29 -1.65
C ALA A 104 -2.26 -4.97 -1.62
N ASP A 105 -3.58 -5.05 -1.80
CA ASP A 105 -4.50 -3.91 -1.78
C ASP A 105 -5.75 -4.22 -0.97
N TRP A 106 -6.52 -3.18 -0.66
CA TRP A 106 -7.78 -3.30 0.05
C TRP A 106 -8.92 -3.52 -0.95
N ASP A 107 -9.72 -4.56 -0.71
CA ASP A 107 -10.89 -4.87 -1.52
C ASP A 107 -12.16 -4.48 -0.78
N ALA A 108 -13.08 -3.84 -1.50
CA ALA A 108 -14.44 -3.65 -1.02
C ALA A 108 -15.15 -5.01 -0.80
N PRO A 109 -16.12 -5.11 0.13
CA PRO A 109 -16.89 -6.33 0.37
C PRO A 109 -17.52 -6.95 -0.89
N HIS A 110 -17.90 -6.12 -1.86
CA HIS A 110 -18.42 -6.54 -3.16
C HIS A 110 -18.13 -5.51 -4.25
N ASN A 111 -18.29 -5.91 -5.51
CA ASN A 111 -18.08 -5.05 -6.69
C ASN A 111 -19.37 -4.72 -7.46
N ASN A 112 -20.54 -4.79 -6.80
CA ASN A 112 -21.84 -4.44 -7.37
C ASN A 112 -21.97 -2.91 -7.56
N LYS A 113 -21.31 -2.36 -8.58
CA LYS A 113 -21.40 -0.94 -8.92
C LYS A 113 -22.66 -0.66 -9.75
N PRO A 114 -23.44 0.38 -9.44
CA PRO A 114 -24.56 0.79 -10.28
C PRO A 114 -24.07 1.32 -11.63
N GLU A 115 -24.81 1.09 -12.70
CA GLU A 115 -24.49 1.61 -14.04
C GLU A 115 -24.77 3.11 -14.12
N LEU A 116 -23.95 3.83 -14.90
CA LEU A 116 -24.24 5.22 -15.25
C LEU A 116 -25.44 5.28 -16.22
N ASP A 117 -26.28 6.30 -16.07
CA ASP A 117 -27.33 6.54 -17.05
C ASP A 117 -26.82 7.30 -18.28
N THR A 118 -27.63 7.35 -19.34
CA THR A 118 -27.27 8.00 -20.61
C THR A 118 -26.96 9.49 -20.48
N THR A 119 -27.55 10.18 -19.49
CA THR A 119 -27.28 11.60 -19.21
C THR A 119 -25.91 11.75 -18.58
N GLN A 120 -25.59 10.93 -17.57
CA GLN A 120 -24.31 10.92 -16.88
C GLN A 120 -23.16 10.57 -17.84
N GLU A 121 -23.34 9.54 -18.67
CA GLU A 121 -22.38 9.17 -19.71
C GLU A 121 -22.12 10.32 -20.69
N SER A 122 -23.20 10.98 -21.16
CA SER A 122 -23.09 12.12 -22.08
C SER A 122 -22.38 13.31 -21.44
N GLN A 123 -22.63 13.58 -20.16
CA GLN A 123 -22.00 14.66 -19.41
C GLN A 123 -20.51 14.40 -19.15
N ASN A 124 -20.13 13.15 -18.88
CA ASN A 124 -18.74 12.70 -18.78
C ASN A 124 -18.01 12.87 -20.12
N ALA A 125 -18.62 12.40 -21.21
CA ALA A 125 -18.05 12.53 -22.56
C ALA A 125 -17.87 14.01 -22.98
N ALA A 126 -18.82 14.87 -22.62
CA ALA A 126 -18.75 16.31 -22.85
C ALA A 126 -17.81 17.04 -21.87
N LYS A 127 -17.21 16.34 -20.89
CA LYS A 127 -16.37 16.91 -19.81
C LYS A 127 -17.05 18.06 -19.07
N THR A 128 -18.37 17.96 -18.91
CA THR A 128 -19.15 18.92 -18.12
C THR A 128 -19.31 18.46 -16.67
N HIS A 129 -19.18 17.16 -16.44
CA HIS A 129 -19.24 16.49 -15.15
C HIS A 129 -18.18 15.38 -15.13
N ASP A 130 -17.88 14.89 -13.93
CA ASP A 130 -17.02 13.73 -13.68
C ASP A 130 -17.76 12.75 -12.76
N TRP A 131 -18.73 12.04 -13.33
CA TRP A 131 -19.49 11.00 -12.63
C TRP A 131 -18.61 9.78 -12.40
N ILE A 132 -18.37 9.46 -11.13
CA ILE A 132 -17.53 8.35 -10.69
C ILE A 132 -18.26 7.47 -9.67
N HIS A 133 -17.85 6.21 -9.56
CA HIS A 133 -18.25 5.34 -8.47
C HIS A 133 -17.43 5.66 -7.22
N LYS A 134 -18.12 5.86 -6.11
CA LYS A 134 -17.54 6.04 -4.78
C LYS A 134 -18.12 5.01 -3.82
N TRP A 135 -17.31 4.53 -2.88
CA TRP A 135 -17.79 3.71 -1.78
C TRP A 135 -18.39 4.61 -0.69
N ASP A 136 -19.61 4.28 -0.30
CA ASP A 136 -20.40 4.86 0.78
C ASP A 136 -20.49 3.82 1.90
N GLU A 137 -19.70 4.05 2.94
CA GLU A 137 -19.65 3.14 4.09
C GLU A 137 -20.98 3.12 4.85
N ASP A 138 -21.65 4.25 4.99
CA ASP A 138 -22.91 4.32 5.75
C ASP A 138 -24.02 3.54 5.03
N ALA A 139 -24.05 3.61 3.69
CA ALA A 139 -24.97 2.79 2.89
C ALA A 139 -24.69 1.30 3.09
N TYR A 140 -23.42 0.87 3.01
CA TYR A 140 -23.05 -0.53 3.25
C TYR A 140 -23.42 -1.00 4.67
N GLN A 141 -23.21 -0.17 5.70
CA GLN A 141 -23.58 -0.52 7.08
C GLN A 141 -25.09 -0.61 7.30
N ALA A 142 -25.89 0.11 6.50
CA ALA A 142 -27.35 0.01 6.54
C ALA A 142 -27.88 -1.22 5.79
N ASP A 143 -27.27 -1.58 4.67
CA ASP A 143 -27.54 -2.79 3.89
C ASP A 143 -26.26 -3.28 3.19
N ASN A 144 -25.75 -4.42 3.62
CA ASN A 144 -24.50 -5.02 3.14
C ASN A 144 -24.51 -5.43 1.65
N ASN A 145 -25.64 -5.27 0.93
CA ASN A 145 -25.71 -5.43 -0.53
C ASN A 145 -25.55 -4.10 -1.29
N THR A 146 -25.43 -2.98 -0.57
CA THR A 146 -25.24 -1.62 -1.11
C THR A 146 -23.85 -1.09 -0.74
N GLY A 147 -23.51 0.12 -1.17
CA GLY A 147 -22.25 0.78 -0.82
C GLY A 147 -21.57 1.46 -2.00
N TRP A 148 -21.74 0.97 -3.22
CA TRP A 148 -21.31 1.73 -4.39
C TRP A 148 -22.37 2.74 -4.80
N VAL A 149 -22.00 4.02 -4.81
CA VAL A 149 -22.84 5.15 -5.26
C VAL A 149 -22.18 5.90 -6.41
N ILE A 150 -22.98 6.55 -7.24
CA ILE A 150 -22.50 7.45 -8.30
C ILE A 150 -22.50 8.88 -7.76
N VAL A 151 -21.36 9.56 -7.85
CA VAL A 151 -21.20 10.96 -7.43
C VAL A 151 -20.55 11.77 -8.55
N ASN A 152 -20.90 13.05 -8.67
CA ASN A 152 -20.19 13.97 -9.55
C ASN A 152 -19.00 14.58 -8.79
N ASN A 153 -17.78 14.29 -9.23
CA ASN A 153 -16.54 14.79 -8.64
C ASN A 153 -16.19 16.22 -9.10
N GLY A 154 -17.00 16.80 -9.99
CA GLY A 154 -16.87 18.20 -10.45
C GLY A 154 -15.75 18.42 -11.48
N VAL A 155 -15.78 19.59 -12.11
CA VAL A 155 -14.69 20.18 -12.92
C VAL A 155 -14.26 21.49 -12.25
#